data_AF-A0A227IU70-F1
#
_entry.id   AF-A0A227IU70-F1
#
_cell.length_a   1.000
_cell.length_b   1.000
_cell.length_c   1.000
_cell.angle_alpha   90.00
_cell.angle_beta   90.00
_cell.angle_gamma   90.00
#
_symmetry.space_group_name_H-M   'P 1'
#
loop_
_entity.id
_entity.type
_entity.pdbx_description
1 polymer ?
#
loop_
_entity_poly.entity_id
_entity_poly.type
_entity_poly.pdbx_seq_one_letter_code
_entity_poly.pdbx_strand_id
1 'polypeptide(L)'
;AGFPVVTEHNELVGIITGRDVRFVTDLSKKVSAVMTPKERLASVKEGATREEVQEKMHEARVEKVLVVNDEFKLTGMITAKD
;
A
#
# COMPACT_ATOMS: atom_id res chain seq x y z
N ALA A 1 -4.74 -0.75 -11.11
CA ALA A 1 -5.08 0.21 -10.04
C ALA A 1 -4.74 -0.41 -8.69
N GLY A 2 -4.32 0.42 -7.72
CA GLY A 2 -4.12 0.05 -6.33
C GLY A 2 -4.69 1.16 -5.45
N PHE A 3 -5.43 0.79 -4.42
CA PHE A 3 -6.15 1.70 -3.55
C PHE A 3 -5.67 1.47 -2.11
N PRO A 4 -4.93 2.43 -1.52
CA PRO A 4 -4.58 2.37 -0.11
C PRO A 4 -5.86 2.36 0.74
N VAL A 5 -5.82 1.63 1.85
CA VAL A 5 -6.91 1.52 2.82
C VAL A 5 -6.44 2.16 4.12
N VAL A 6 -7.19 3.15 4.60
CA VAL A 6 -6.87 3.91 5.80
C VAL A 6 -8.01 3.87 6.81
N THR A 7 -7.72 4.11 8.09
CA THR A 7 -8.73 4.35 9.12
C THR A 7 -9.28 5.77 9.01
N GLU A 8 -10.28 6.10 9.84
CA GLU A 8 -10.81 7.47 9.99
C GLU A 8 -9.75 8.49 10.43
N HIS A 9 -8.67 8.02 11.08
CA HIS A 9 -7.54 8.85 11.52
C HIS A 9 -6.39 8.90 10.49
N ASN A 10 -6.65 8.46 9.25
CA ASN A 10 -5.70 8.40 8.15
C ASN A 10 -4.51 7.43 8.36
N GLU A 11 -4.61 6.54 9.36
CA GLU A 11 -3.61 5.49 9.57
C GLU A 11 -3.69 4.47 8.44
N LEU A 12 -2.55 4.14 7.83
CA LEU A 12 -2.47 3.15 6.77
C LEU A 12 -2.62 1.73 7.33
N VAL A 13 -3.64 1.00 6.87
CA VAL A 13 -3.96 -0.37 7.34
C VAL A 13 -3.90 -1.42 6.25
N GLY A 14 -3.85 -1.03 4.98
CA GLY A 14 -3.72 -1.99 3.88
C GLY A 14 -3.66 -1.35 2.50
N ILE A 15 -3.61 -2.20 1.48
CA ILE A 15 -3.82 -1.81 0.08
C ILE A 15 -4.64 -2.89 -0.62
N ILE A 16 -5.58 -2.47 -1.45
CA ILE A 16 -6.34 -3.37 -2.32
C ILE A 16 -5.98 -3.11 -3.78
N THR A 17 -5.65 -4.17 -4.51
CA THR A 17 -5.26 -4.12 -5.91
C THR A 17 -6.21 -4.96 -6.75
N GLY A 18 -6.15 -4.78 -8.07
CA GLY A 18 -6.91 -5.62 -8.98
C GLY A 18 -6.63 -7.12 -8.84
N ARG A 19 -5.45 -7.52 -8.34
CA ARG A 19 -5.11 -8.94 -8.10
C ARG A 19 -5.88 -9.51 -6.92
N ASP A 20 -6.10 -8.70 -5.88
CA ASP A 20 -6.78 -9.10 -4.65
C ASP A 20 -8.28 -9.35 -4.88
N VAL A 21 -8.90 -8.57 -5.79
CA VAL A 21 -10.34 -8.65 -6.08
C VAL A 21 -10.70 -9.44 -7.32
N ARG A 22 -9.73 -9.87 -8.14
CA ARG A 22 -9.97 -10.51 -9.46
C ARG A 22 -10.92 -11.72 -9.38
N PHE A 23 -10.89 -12.44 -8.26
CA PHE A 23 -11.69 -13.64 -8.05
C PHE A 23 -12.68 -13.49 -6.88
N VAL A 24 -12.87 -12.28 -6.37
CA VAL A 24 -13.87 -12.01 -5.33
C VAL A 24 -15.24 -11.95 -5.99
N THR A 25 -16.05 -12.98 -5.75
CA THR A 25 -17.43 -13.08 -6.26
C THR A 25 -18.46 -12.55 -5.27
N ASP A 26 -18.15 -12.61 -3.97
CA ASP A 26 -19.00 -12.11 -2.90
C ASP A 26 -18.66 -10.65 -2.57
N LEU A 27 -19.51 -9.73 -3.05
CA LEU A 27 -19.35 -8.28 -2.86
C LEU A 27 -19.78 -7.79 -1.47
N SER A 28 -20.33 -8.67 -0.61
CA SER A 28 -20.65 -8.32 0.79
C SER A 28 -19.42 -8.34 1.69
N LYS A 29 -18.30 -8.91 1.22
CA LYS A 29 -17.05 -8.96 1.98
C LYS A 29 -16.50 -7.57 2.24
N LYS A 30 -16.08 -7.35 3.48
CA LYS A 30 -15.32 -6.14 3.84
C LYS A 30 -13.99 -6.12 3.08
N VAL A 31 -13.56 -4.92 2.70
CA VAL A 31 -12.24 -4.67 2.10
C VAL A 31 -11.11 -5.27 2.93
N SER A 32 -11.21 -5.17 4.27
CA SER A 32 -10.22 -5.72 5.21
C SER A 32 -10.03 -7.24 5.11
N ALA A 33 -11.01 -7.98 4.57
CA ALA A 33 -10.92 -9.43 4.42
C ALA A 33 -10.19 -9.87 3.15
N VAL A 34 -9.97 -8.96 2.20
CA VAL A 34 -9.38 -9.28 0.89
C VAL A 34 -8.18 -8.40 0.53
N MET A 35 -7.94 -7.29 1.24
CA MET A 35 -6.78 -6.44 1.01
C MET A 35 -5.45 -7.10 1.42
N THR A 36 -4.33 -6.58 0.92
CA THR A 36 -3.02 -6.83 1.54
C THR A 36 -2.94 -6.05 2.86
N PRO A 37 -2.69 -6.72 4.00
CA PRO A 37 -2.73 -6.09 5.32
C PRO A 37 -1.45 -5.31 5.64
N LYS A 38 -1.51 -4.45 6.67
CA LYS A 38 -0.47 -3.52 7.12
C LYS A 38 0.92 -4.15 7.22
N GLU A 39 1.02 -5.33 7.82
CA GLU A 39 2.26 -6.08 8.05
C GLU A 39 2.97 -6.53 6.76
N ARG A 40 2.27 -6.50 5.63
CA ARG A 40 2.79 -6.89 4.31
C ARG A 40 2.95 -5.71 3.35
N LEU A 41 2.75 -4.47 3.83
CA LEU A 41 2.87 -3.30 2.97
C LEU A 41 4.33 -2.93 2.73
N ALA A 42 4.66 -2.73 1.46
CA ALA A 42 5.87 -2.00 1.10
C ALA A 42 5.62 -0.50 1.34
N SER A 43 6.31 0.05 2.33
CA SER A 43 6.21 1.48 2.67
C SER A 43 7.57 2.10 2.94
N VAL A 44 7.66 3.40 2.74
CA VAL A 44 8.81 4.26 3.08
C VAL A 44 8.34 5.51 3.80
N LYS A 45 9.27 6.21 4.46
CA LYS A 45 9.00 7.48 5.12
C LYS A 45 8.94 8.63 4.13
N GLU A 46 8.32 9.74 4.55
CA GLU A 46 8.44 11.01 3.84
C GLU A 46 9.91 11.42 3.68
N GLY A 47 10.25 11.94 2.50
CA GLY A 47 11.62 12.31 2.18
C GLY A 47 12.55 11.15 1.83
N ALA A 48 12.04 9.91 1.73
CA ALA A 48 12.84 8.77 1.29
C ALA A 48 13.48 9.04 -0.09
N THR A 49 14.73 8.61 -0.24
CA THR A 49 15.48 8.80 -1.47
C THR A 49 14.93 7.90 -2.58
N ARG A 50 15.30 8.20 -3.83
CA ARG A 50 14.92 7.37 -4.97
C ARG A 50 15.48 5.96 -4.83
N GLU A 51 16.70 5.84 -4.32
CA GLU A 51 17.39 4.58 -4.07
C GLU A 51 16.66 3.74 -3.02
N GLU A 52 16.25 4.33 -1.90
CA GLU A 52 15.49 3.64 -0.84
C GLU A 52 14.14 3.13 -1.36
N VAL A 53 13.44 3.93 -2.17
CA VAL A 53 12.18 3.53 -2.81
C VAL A 53 12.40 2.35 -3.75
N GLN A 54 13.42 2.40 -4.60
CA GLN A 54 13.74 1.32 -5.55
C GLN A 54 14.15 0.04 -4.84
N GLU A 55 14.98 0.15 -3.80
CA GLU A 55 15.37 -0.99 -2.96
C GLU A 55 14.15 -1.64 -2.31
N LYS A 56 13.25 -0.83 -1.74
CA LYS A 56 12.00 -1.32 -1.14
C LYS A 56 11.08 -1.99 -2.16
N MET A 57 10.96 -1.43 -3.37
CA MET A 57 10.21 -2.04 -4.48
C MET A 57 10.79 -3.41 -4.86
N HIS A 58 12.11 -3.51 -4.96
CA HIS A 58 12.81 -4.74 -5.31
C HIS A 58 12.68 -5.80 -4.22
N GLU A 59 12.92 -5.44 -2.96
CA GLU A 59 12.79 -6.32 -1.78
C GLU A 59 11.39 -6.92 -1.70
N ALA A 60 10.35 -6.07 -1.77
CA ALA A 60 8.97 -6.50 -1.65
C ALA A 60 8.39 -7.07 -2.96
N ARG A 61 9.13 -7.01 -4.07
CA ARG A 61 8.70 -7.43 -5.42
C ARG A 61 7.39 -6.76 -5.84
N VAL A 62 7.31 -5.44 -5.66
CA VAL A 62 6.14 -4.62 -5.97
C VAL A 62 6.49 -3.43 -6.86
N GLU A 63 5.50 -2.96 -7.62
CA GLU A 63 5.63 -1.81 -8.52
C GLU A 63 5.23 -0.48 -7.87
N LYS A 64 4.83 -0.51 -6.59
CA LYS A 64 4.25 0.63 -5.86
C LYS A 64 4.69 0.56 -4.42
N VAL A 65 5.03 1.71 -3.85
CA VAL A 65 5.41 1.87 -2.44
C VAL A 65 4.56 2.97 -1.84
N LEU A 66 4.07 2.73 -0.62
CA LEU A 66 3.25 3.68 0.12
C LEU A 66 4.16 4.62 0.92
N VAL A 67 3.87 5.92 0.89
CA VAL A 67 4.62 6.92 1.66
C VAL A 67 3.85 7.22 2.93
N VAL A 68 4.52 7.12 4.08
CA VAL A 68 3.93 7.33 5.40
C VAL A 68 4.75 8.30 6.24
N ASN A 69 4.09 8.99 7.16
CA ASN A 69 4.77 9.81 8.16
C ASN A 69 5.17 9.01 9.42
N ASP A 70 5.56 9.71 10.49
CA ASP A 70 5.96 9.10 11.77
C ASP A 70 4.86 8.41 12.56
N GLU A 71 3.62 8.86 12.39
CA GLU A 71 2.44 8.23 12.96
C GLU A 71 1.88 7.11 12.06
N PHE A 72 2.59 6.73 11.00
CA PHE A 72 2.15 5.75 9.99
C PHE A 72 0.85 6.16 9.26
N LYS A 73 0.60 7.47 9.15
CA LYS A 73 -0.48 8.01 8.33
C LYS A 73 -0.03 8.05 6.88
N LEU A 74 -0.94 7.72 5.96
CA LEU A 74 -0.67 7.75 4.53
C LEU A 74 -0.50 9.20 4.05
N THR A 75 0.60 9.50 3.39
CA THR A 75 0.87 10.83 2.81
C THR A 75 1.05 10.78 1.30
N GLY A 76 1.31 9.61 0.72
CA GLY A 76 1.39 9.45 -0.73
C GLY A 76 1.61 8.02 -1.20
N MET A 77 1.82 7.86 -2.50
CA MET A 77 2.18 6.59 -3.12
C MET A 77 3.10 6.88 -4.31
N ILE A 78 4.20 6.14 -4.40
CA ILE A 78 5.14 6.20 -5.52
C ILE A 78 4.95 4.94 -6.35
N THR A 79 4.96 5.07 -7.67
CA THR A 79 4.88 3.95 -8.62
C THR A 79 6.20 3.80 -9.36
N ALA A 80 6.48 2.61 -9.87
CA ALA A 80 7.71 2.33 -10.63
C ALA A 80 7.84 3.14 -11.94
N LYS A 81 6.79 3.87 -12.33
CA LYS A 81 6.82 4.77 -13.50
C LYS A 81 7.24 6.20 -13.14
N ASP A 82 7.24 6.54 -11.85
CA ASP A 82 7.76 7.81 -11.33
C ASP A 82 9.30 7.75 -11.24
#